data_AF-A0A7V2MJ46-F1
#
_entry.id   AF-A0A7V2MJ46-F1
#
_cell.length_a   1.000
_cell.length_b   1.000
_cell.length_c   1.000
_cell.angle_alpha   90.00
_cell.angle_beta   90.00
_cell.angle_gamma   90.00
#
_symmetry.space_group_name_H-M   'P 1'
#
loop_
_entity.id
_entity.type
_entity.pdbx_description
1 polymer ?
#
loop_
_entity_poly.entity_id
_entity_poly.type
_entity_poly.pdbx_seq_one_letter_code
_entity_poly.pdbx_strand_id
1 'polypeptide(L)'
;MNHALHPMGMSALRLAAVSELGWASWLFVLPGAGPQALPVRLAAVLCACFGIAFAMASREPRPNKPVLAAGLVSKLSVPCLVAFYAMWDYSWAVLAHDVIWWAPFGILLWRARRSEQEGEDLVRAASIAPPEEILGPAAPAGGGPALVVFLRQTGCTFCREMVRELADHAGALRRAGARILLVHHSSDKSLSELVERSQLHGVEVVHDPERRIYRRFGLRRGGLAAIAGPRVWMRGLWAGWVRGHGLGPADGDPRQMPGVFLVHEGRVVYARYHRSAAEPLDVAGIRKHLAALKDSPDC
;
A
#
# COMPACT_ATOMS: atom_id res chain seq x y z
N MET A 1 -1.07 -4.03 -11.62
CA MET A 1 0.28 -4.25 -11.06
C MET A 1 0.29 -3.81 -9.60
N ASN A 2 0.55 -4.73 -8.67
CA ASN A 2 0.39 -4.57 -7.21
C ASN A 2 1.20 -3.38 -6.62
N HIS A 3 0.56 -2.57 -5.76
CA HIS A 3 1.17 -1.39 -5.11
C HIS A 3 1.64 -1.63 -3.67
N ALA A 4 1.43 -2.82 -3.11
CA ALA A 4 2.33 -3.29 -2.05
C ALA A 4 3.72 -3.48 -2.67
N LEU A 5 4.80 -3.13 -1.96
CA LEU A 5 6.15 -3.52 -2.37
C LEU A 5 6.09 -5.01 -2.73
N HIS A 6 6.22 -5.31 -4.02
CA HIS A 6 6.25 -6.67 -4.53
C HIS A 6 7.25 -7.46 -3.69
N PRO A 7 7.12 -8.78 -3.48
CA PRO A 7 8.15 -9.55 -2.76
C PRO A 7 9.56 -9.25 -3.29
N MET A 8 9.69 -8.96 -4.59
CA MET A 8 10.94 -8.49 -5.21
C MET A 8 11.43 -7.11 -4.73
N GLY A 9 10.56 -6.16 -4.41
CA GLY A 9 10.94 -4.84 -3.88
C GLY A 9 11.38 -4.89 -2.42
N MET A 10 10.70 -5.70 -1.59
CA MET A 10 11.17 -5.98 -0.22
C MET A 10 12.48 -6.76 -0.25
N SER A 11 12.62 -7.74 -1.15
CA SER A 11 13.88 -8.45 -1.36
C SER A 11 14.98 -7.52 -1.86
N ALA A 12 14.67 -6.56 -2.75
CA ALA A 12 15.65 -5.58 -3.23
C ALA A 12 16.17 -4.67 -2.11
N LEU A 13 15.29 -4.16 -1.23
CA LEU A 13 15.72 -3.36 -0.07
C LEU A 13 16.54 -4.18 0.93
N ARG A 14 16.20 -5.46 1.14
CA ARG A 14 16.99 -6.35 2.01
C ARG A 14 18.35 -6.67 1.41
N LEU A 15 18.40 -6.95 0.11
CA LEU A 15 19.66 -7.18 -0.60
C LEU A 15 20.52 -5.91 -0.60
N ALA A 16 19.93 -4.73 -0.78
CA ALA A 16 20.61 -3.45 -0.66
C ALA A 16 21.14 -3.22 0.76
N ALA A 17 20.35 -3.56 1.78
CA ALA A 17 20.79 -3.47 3.18
C ALA A 17 22.01 -4.37 3.45
N VAL A 18 21.97 -5.62 3.00
CA VAL A 18 23.08 -6.57 3.15
C VAL A 18 24.31 -6.11 2.37
N SER A 19 24.14 -5.61 1.14
CA SER A 19 25.26 -5.10 0.35
C SER A 19 25.92 -3.89 1.00
N GLU A 20 25.13 -2.91 1.46
CA GLU A 20 25.67 -1.70 2.12
C GLU A 20 26.41 -2.03 3.42
N LEU A 21 25.88 -2.96 4.23
CA LEU A 21 26.57 -3.40 5.47
C LEU A 21 27.85 -4.19 5.19
N GLY A 22 27.85 -5.01 4.15
CA GLY A 22 29.04 -5.72 3.68
C GLY A 22 30.12 -4.75 3.19
N TRP A 23 29.73 -3.73 2.42
CA TRP A 23 30.62 -2.68 1.96
C TRP A 23 31.16 -1.81 3.10
N ALA A 24 30.31 -1.43 4.05
CA ALA A 24 30.74 -0.71 5.25
C ALA A 24 31.82 -1.51 6.01
N SER A 25 31.60 -2.82 6.17
CA SER A 25 32.54 -3.70 6.86
C SER A 25 33.87 -3.82 6.10
N TRP A 26 33.83 -3.97 4.77
CA TRP A 26 35.04 -4.04 3.95
C TRP A 26 35.84 -2.72 4.00
N LEU A 27 35.18 -1.58 3.82
CA LEU A 27 35.81 -0.25 3.88
C LEU A 27 36.43 0.04 5.26
N PHE A 28 35.84 -0.49 6.34
CA PHE A 28 36.35 -0.30 7.70
C PHE A 28 37.63 -1.12 7.98
N VAL A 29 37.78 -2.27 7.33
CA VAL A 29 38.91 -3.20 7.51
C VAL A 29 40.05 -2.90 6.52
N LEU A 30 39.81 -2.09 5.48
CA LEU A 30 40.85 -1.70 4.54
C LEU A 30 42.02 -1.01 5.28
N PRO A 31 43.27 -1.49 5.10
CA PRO A 31 44.43 -0.86 5.69
C PRO A 31 44.62 0.53 5.08
N GLY A 32 44.26 1.57 5.83
CA GLY A 32 44.44 2.96 5.43
C GLY A 32 45.65 3.58 6.12
N ALA A 33 46.63 4.02 5.33
CA ALA A 33 47.69 4.93 5.76
C ALA A 33 47.60 6.23 4.95
N GLY A 34 47.85 7.38 5.60
CA GLY A 34 47.83 8.70 4.96
C GLY A 34 46.47 9.42 4.97
N PRO A 35 46.37 10.58 4.28
CA PRO A 35 45.22 11.49 4.35
C PRO A 35 43.89 10.90 3.84
N GLN A 36 43.94 9.87 2.99
CA GLN A 36 42.77 9.13 2.50
C GLN A 36 42.06 8.23 3.54
N ALA A 37 42.68 7.95 4.70
CA ALA A 37 42.10 7.05 5.69
C ALA A 37 40.81 7.58 6.33
N LEU A 38 40.72 8.89 6.57
CA LEU A 38 39.53 9.51 7.16
C LEU A 38 38.33 9.52 6.20
N PRO A 39 38.46 9.96 4.92
CA PRO A 39 37.38 9.85 3.94
C PRO A 39 36.82 8.43 3.77
N VAL A 40 37.69 7.43 3.71
CA VAL A 40 37.28 6.01 3.58
C VAL A 40 36.47 5.55 4.80
N ARG A 41 36.89 5.91 6.01
CA ARG A 41 36.14 5.60 7.24
C ARG A 41 34.79 6.31 7.31
N LEU A 42 34.71 7.56 6.86
CA LEU A 42 33.45 8.29 6.79
C LEU A 42 32.49 7.66 5.76
N ALA A 43 32.99 7.25 4.60
CA ALA A 43 32.21 6.50 3.63
C ALA A 43 31.68 5.17 4.20
N ALA A 44 32.50 4.45 4.97
CA ALA A 44 32.08 3.23 5.66
C ALA A 44 30.91 3.46 6.63
N VAL A 45 30.97 4.54 7.43
CA VAL A 45 29.88 4.92 8.36
C VAL A 45 28.60 5.26 7.59
N LEU A 46 28.72 6.02 6.49
CA LEU A 46 27.56 6.36 5.65
C LEU A 46 26.90 5.11 5.06
N CYS A 47 27.68 4.18 4.50
CA CYS A 47 27.18 2.88 4.03
C CYS A 47 26.47 2.11 5.15
N ALA A 48 27.02 2.07 6.36
CA ALA A 48 26.38 1.42 7.50
C ALA A 48 25.02 2.05 7.85
N CYS A 49 24.96 3.39 7.90
CA CYS A 49 23.71 4.12 8.15
C CYS A 49 22.65 3.82 7.08
N PHE A 50 23.01 3.82 5.79
CA PHE A 50 22.10 3.47 4.72
C PHE A 50 21.67 2.00 4.77
N GLY A 51 22.57 1.08 5.08
CA GLY A 51 22.26 -0.33 5.27
C GLY A 51 21.21 -0.56 6.35
N ILE A 52 21.33 0.12 7.49
CA ILE A 52 20.34 0.10 8.57
C ILE A 52 19.02 0.73 8.11
N ALA A 53 19.06 1.88 7.44
CA ALA A 53 17.86 2.55 6.93
C ALA A 53 17.08 1.68 5.93
N PHE A 54 17.77 0.98 5.03
CA PHE A 54 17.15 0.04 4.09
C PHE A 54 16.58 -1.19 4.79
N ALA A 55 17.27 -1.71 5.81
CA ALA A 55 16.77 -2.82 6.62
C ALA A 55 15.45 -2.44 7.33
N MET A 56 15.39 -1.24 7.90
CA MET A 56 14.18 -0.69 8.52
C MET A 56 13.07 -0.48 7.49
N ALA A 57 13.36 0.21 6.38
CA ALA A 57 12.39 0.46 5.32
C ALA A 57 11.87 -0.82 4.66
N SER A 58 12.66 -1.90 4.64
CA SER A 58 12.21 -3.20 4.11
C SER A 58 11.12 -3.88 4.95
N ARG A 59 10.87 -3.39 6.18
CA ARG A 59 9.81 -3.86 7.07
C ARG A 59 8.51 -3.10 6.86
N GLU A 60 8.54 -1.96 6.19
CA GLU A 60 7.35 -1.18 5.91
C GLU A 60 6.59 -1.77 4.70
N PRO A 61 5.26 -1.94 4.79
CA PRO A 61 4.45 -2.40 3.66
C PRO A 61 4.46 -1.44 2.45
N ARG A 62 4.81 -0.17 2.69
CA ARG A 62 4.82 0.90 1.70
C ARG A 62 6.24 1.37 1.40
N PRO A 63 6.53 1.70 0.13
CA PRO A 63 7.79 2.31 -0.23
C PRO A 63 7.92 3.68 0.45
N ASN A 64 8.85 3.79 1.40
CA ASN A 64 9.21 5.05 2.04
C ASN A 64 10.02 5.92 1.04
N LYS A 65 9.32 6.83 0.34
CA LYS A 65 9.91 7.67 -0.72
C LYS A 65 11.15 8.45 -0.26
N PRO A 66 11.16 9.12 0.90
CA PRO A 66 12.36 9.75 1.45
C PRO A 66 13.54 8.80 1.58
N VAL A 67 13.34 7.58 2.11
CA VAL A 67 14.43 6.60 2.26
C VAL A 67 14.93 6.10 0.91
N LEU A 68 14.03 5.83 -0.03
CA LEU A 68 14.40 5.43 -1.39
C LEU A 68 15.12 6.55 -2.15
N ALA A 69 14.70 7.80 -1.98
CA ALA A 69 15.33 8.96 -2.58
C ALA A 69 16.71 9.21 -1.98
N ALA A 70 16.83 9.16 -0.64
CA ALA A 70 18.10 9.27 0.06
C ALA A 70 19.08 8.16 -0.36
N GLY A 71 18.58 6.94 -0.55
CA GLY A 71 19.37 5.82 -1.08
C GLY A 71 19.83 5.99 -2.53
N LEU A 72 19.00 6.57 -3.40
CA LEU A 72 19.43 6.89 -4.76
C LEU A 72 20.45 8.05 -4.76
N VAL A 73 20.24 9.08 -3.94
CA VAL A 73 21.16 10.21 -3.79
C VAL A 73 22.51 9.73 -3.25
N SER A 74 22.52 8.83 -2.26
CA SER A 74 23.77 8.29 -1.74
C SER A 74 24.56 7.55 -2.82
N LYS A 75 23.88 6.71 -3.62
CA LYS A 75 24.45 5.98 -4.76
C LYS A 75 24.98 6.87 -5.88
N LEU A 76 24.56 8.13 -5.95
CA LEU A 76 25.10 9.12 -6.89
C LEU A 76 26.26 9.92 -6.26
N SER A 77 26.25 10.10 -4.95
CA SER A 77 27.25 10.91 -4.23
C SER A 77 28.61 10.23 -4.07
N VAL A 78 28.64 8.90 -3.94
CA VAL A 78 29.89 8.15 -3.70
C VAL A 78 30.83 8.17 -4.93
N PRO A 79 30.36 7.99 -6.18
CA PRO A 79 31.20 8.20 -7.37
C PRO A 79 31.76 9.63 -7.49
N CYS A 80 30.98 10.64 -7.12
CA CYS A 80 31.44 12.04 -7.08
C CYS A 80 32.55 12.22 -6.04
N LEU A 81 32.45 11.58 -4.88
CA LEU A 81 33.46 11.62 -3.83
C LEU A 81 34.77 10.95 -4.29
N VAL A 82 34.68 9.79 -4.95
CA VAL A 82 35.84 9.08 -5.51
C VAL A 82 36.56 9.93 -6.55
N ALA A 83 35.82 10.58 -7.45
CA ALA A 83 36.37 11.48 -8.45
C ALA A 83 37.05 12.70 -7.80
N PHE A 84 36.42 13.29 -6.78
CA PHE A 84 36.94 14.47 -6.09
C PHE A 84 38.25 14.20 -5.32
N TYR A 85 38.36 13.05 -4.64
CA TYR A 85 39.56 12.67 -3.88
C TYR A 85 40.60 11.89 -4.71
N ALA A 86 40.41 11.77 -6.03
CA ALA A 86 41.31 11.03 -6.94
C ALA A 86 41.61 9.59 -6.47
N MET A 87 40.61 8.90 -5.90
CA MET A 87 40.73 7.53 -5.38
C MET A 87 40.60 6.49 -6.52
N TRP A 88 41.47 6.59 -7.52
CA TRP A 88 41.38 5.83 -8.77
C TRP A 88 41.50 4.30 -8.57
N ASP A 89 42.30 3.87 -7.61
CA ASP A 89 42.52 2.44 -7.30
C ASP A 89 41.23 1.72 -6.85
N TYR A 90 40.26 2.47 -6.32
CA TYR A 90 38.98 1.95 -5.84
C TYR A 90 37.81 2.28 -6.77
N SER A 91 38.04 3.05 -7.84
CA SER A 91 36.99 3.61 -8.69
C SER A 91 36.14 2.55 -9.36
N TRP A 92 36.75 1.49 -9.88
CA TRP A 92 35.99 0.42 -10.54
C TRP A 92 35.09 -0.34 -9.57
N ALA A 93 35.56 -0.60 -8.35
CA ALA A 93 34.84 -1.38 -7.35
C ALA A 93 33.66 -0.59 -6.77
N VAL A 94 33.85 0.71 -6.54
CA VAL A 94 32.81 1.65 -6.12
C VAL A 94 31.76 1.84 -7.22
N LEU A 95 32.18 2.07 -8.47
CA LEU A 95 31.26 2.21 -9.60
C LEU A 95 30.45 0.94 -9.83
N ALA A 96 31.08 -0.25 -9.75
CA ALA A 96 30.37 -1.53 -9.87
C ALA A 96 29.33 -1.73 -8.75
N HIS A 97 29.65 -1.32 -7.53
CA HIS A 97 28.72 -1.40 -6.39
C HIS A 97 27.57 -0.41 -6.50
N ASP A 98 27.77 0.79 -7.02
CA ASP A 98 26.73 1.81 -7.01
C ASP A 98 25.79 1.72 -8.21
N VAL A 99 26.34 1.42 -9.40
CA VAL A 99 25.56 1.33 -10.65
C VAL A 99 24.53 0.19 -10.59
N ILE A 100 24.84 -0.95 -9.95
CA ILE A 100 23.91 -2.07 -9.85
C ILE A 100 22.60 -1.69 -9.12
N TRP A 101 22.65 -0.69 -8.25
CA TRP A 101 21.51 -0.25 -7.45
C TRP A 101 20.74 0.93 -8.05
N TRP A 102 21.28 1.65 -9.03
CA TRP A 102 20.57 2.77 -9.67
C TRP A 102 19.24 2.34 -10.30
N ALA A 103 19.25 1.27 -11.08
CA ALA A 103 18.04 0.77 -11.71
C ALA A 103 17.00 0.25 -10.69
N PRO A 104 17.35 -0.60 -9.69
CA PRO A 104 16.44 -0.99 -8.62
C PRO A 104 15.80 0.19 -7.88
N PHE A 105 16.59 1.16 -7.40
CA PHE A 105 16.06 2.33 -6.68
C PHE A 105 15.23 3.24 -7.58
N GLY A 106 15.67 3.48 -8.81
CA GLY A 106 14.90 4.21 -9.82
C GLY A 106 13.54 3.57 -10.12
N ILE A 107 13.50 2.25 -10.28
CA ILE A 107 12.26 1.48 -10.48
C ILE A 107 11.36 1.57 -9.24
N LEU A 108 11.92 1.46 -8.03
CA LEU A 108 11.16 1.55 -6.78
C LEU A 108 10.53 2.95 -6.60
N LEU A 109 11.30 4.01 -6.85
CA LEU A 109 10.82 5.40 -6.81
C LEU A 109 9.77 5.67 -7.89
N TRP A 110 10.02 5.23 -9.12
CA TRP A 110 9.05 5.36 -10.22
C TRP A 110 7.73 4.66 -9.91
N ARG A 111 7.78 3.44 -9.35
CA ARG A 111 6.58 2.71 -8.92
C ARG A 111 5.85 3.41 -7.79
N ALA A 112 6.58 3.92 -6.78
CA ALA A 112 5.98 4.65 -5.68
C ALA A 112 5.24 5.89 -6.19
N ARG A 113 5.87 6.69 -7.05
CA ARG A 113 5.24 7.88 -7.66
C ARG A 113 4.05 7.52 -8.54
N ARG A 114 4.18 6.51 -9.39
CA ARG A 114 3.10 6.06 -10.26
C ARG A 114 1.89 5.57 -9.46
N SER A 115 2.10 4.96 -8.30
CA SER A 115 1.00 4.51 -7.44
C SER A 115 0.17 5.65 -6.88
N GLU A 116 0.79 6.77 -6.56
CA GLU A 116 0.11 7.97 -6.09
C GLU A 116 -0.65 8.67 -7.21
N GLN A 117 0.00 8.85 -8.36
CA GLN A 117 -0.65 9.41 -9.54
C GLN A 117 -1.86 8.58 -9.96
N GLU A 118 -1.73 7.25 -9.98
CA GLU A 118 -2.87 6.38 -10.26
C GLU A 118 -3.98 6.52 -9.20
N GLY A 119 -3.66 6.77 -7.93
CA GLY A 119 -4.65 7.08 -6.90
C GLY A 119 -5.38 8.41 -7.16
N GLU A 120 -4.65 9.46 -7.49
CA GLU A 120 -5.20 10.79 -7.81
C GLU A 120 -6.08 10.75 -9.08
N ASP A 121 -5.62 10.07 -10.13
CA ASP A 121 -6.39 9.88 -11.36
C ASP A 121 -7.68 9.12 -11.11
N LEU A 122 -7.64 8.12 -10.23
CA LEU A 122 -8.79 7.33 -9.83
C LEU A 122 -9.78 8.15 -8.97
N VAL A 123 -9.29 8.99 -8.07
CA VAL A 123 -10.12 9.95 -7.34
C VAL A 123 -10.79 10.93 -8.31
N ARG A 124 -10.03 11.48 -9.26
CA ARG A 124 -10.53 12.40 -10.27
C ARG A 124 -11.59 11.73 -11.15
N ALA A 125 -11.36 10.49 -11.57
CA ALA A 125 -12.32 9.70 -12.34
C ALA A 125 -13.58 9.34 -11.53
N ALA A 126 -13.43 9.04 -10.23
CA ALA A 126 -14.56 8.74 -9.35
C ALA A 126 -15.37 10.00 -8.98
N SER A 127 -14.78 11.20 -9.10
CA SER A 127 -15.42 12.49 -8.80
C SER A 127 -16.24 13.06 -9.96
N ILE A 128 -16.40 12.33 -11.07
CA ILE A 128 -17.17 12.78 -12.26
C ILE A 128 -18.67 12.93 -11.93
N ALA A 129 -19.19 12.18 -10.95
CA ALA A 129 -20.54 12.38 -10.41
C ALA A 129 -20.49 12.32 -8.87
N PRO A 130 -21.28 13.13 -8.15
CA PRO A 130 -21.30 13.10 -6.70
C PRO A 130 -21.71 11.72 -6.18
N PRO A 131 -21.08 11.18 -5.13
CA PRO A 131 -21.53 9.94 -4.51
C PRO A 131 -22.97 9.99 -4.01
N GLU A 132 -23.53 11.17 -3.75
CA GLU A 132 -24.96 11.37 -3.47
C GLU A 132 -25.85 10.96 -4.65
N GLU A 133 -25.44 11.30 -5.88
CA GLU A 133 -26.12 10.87 -7.10
C GLU A 133 -25.91 9.37 -7.38
N ILE A 134 -24.77 8.83 -6.95
CA ILE A 134 -24.41 7.43 -7.19
C ILE A 134 -25.06 6.48 -6.17
N LEU A 135 -25.07 6.83 -4.88
CA LEU A 135 -25.58 6.06 -3.76
C LEU A 135 -27.05 6.40 -3.46
N GLY A 136 -27.56 7.53 -3.94
CA GLY A 136 -28.95 7.96 -3.76
C GLY A 136 -29.33 8.06 -2.27
N PRO A 137 -30.48 7.51 -1.83
CA PRO A 137 -30.89 7.53 -0.42
C PRO A 137 -29.97 6.73 0.50
N ALA A 138 -29.07 5.89 -0.06
CA ALA A 138 -28.05 5.18 0.68
C ALA A 138 -26.76 5.99 0.86
N ALA A 139 -26.70 7.22 0.31
CA ALA A 139 -25.65 8.16 0.65
C ALA A 139 -25.81 8.53 2.13
N PRO A 140 -24.73 8.46 2.92
CA PRO A 140 -24.85 8.66 4.34
C PRO A 140 -25.22 10.15 4.58
N ALA A 141 -26.37 10.39 5.21
CA ALA A 141 -26.93 11.73 5.45
C ALA A 141 -26.26 12.46 6.62
N GLY A 142 -25.65 13.63 6.35
CA GLY A 142 -24.93 14.44 7.34
C GLY A 142 -23.53 14.81 6.85
N GLY A 143 -23.13 16.08 6.96
CA GLY A 143 -21.91 16.62 6.31
C GLY A 143 -20.56 15.95 6.66
N GLY A 144 -20.52 14.99 7.58
CA GLY A 144 -19.31 14.26 7.93
C GLY A 144 -18.84 13.26 6.86
N PRO A 145 -17.53 12.94 6.80
CA PRO A 145 -16.97 12.04 5.82
C PRO A 145 -17.52 10.61 5.96
N ALA A 146 -17.56 9.90 4.84
CA ALA A 146 -18.09 8.54 4.73
C ALA A 146 -17.09 7.62 4.05
N LEU A 147 -16.72 6.54 4.74
CA LEU A 147 -15.91 5.47 4.22
C LEU A 147 -16.81 4.43 3.55
N VAL A 148 -16.82 4.44 2.22
CA VAL A 148 -17.58 3.50 1.39
C VAL A 148 -16.69 2.31 1.02
N VAL A 149 -17.06 1.13 1.52
CA VAL A 149 -16.31 -0.12 1.36
C VAL A 149 -17.10 -1.08 0.49
N PHE A 150 -16.63 -1.28 -0.74
CA PHE A 150 -17.18 -2.25 -1.68
C PHE A 150 -16.59 -3.63 -1.41
N LEU A 151 -17.46 -4.55 -1.00
CA LEU A 151 -17.09 -5.93 -0.73
C LEU A 151 -16.96 -6.73 -2.02
N ARG A 152 -16.28 -7.87 -1.97
CA ARG A 152 -16.21 -8.80 -3.10
C ARG A 152 -17.37 -9.78 -3.06
N GLN A 153 -17.25 -10.84 -2.28
CA GLN A 153 -18.34 -11.79 -2.06
C GLN A 153 -18.12 -12.39 -0.68
N THR A 154 -19.19 -12.61 0.08
CA THR A 154 -19.15 -12.91 1.53
C THR A 154 -18.46 -14.24 1.87
N GLY A 155 -18.41 -15.19 0.93
CA GLY A 155 -17.66 -16.44 1.03
C GLY A 155 -16.16 -16.35 0.74
N CYS A 156 -15.65 -15.21 0.26
CA CYS A 156 -14.23 -15.07 -0.06
C CYS A 156 -13.41 -14.86 1.21
N THR A 157 -12.34 -15.65 1.40
CA THR A 157 -11.42 -15.54 2.55
C THR A 157 -10.91 -14.12 2.75
N PHE A 158 -10.58 -13.41 1.67
CA PHE A 158 -10.09 -12.02 1.76
C PHE A 158 -11.19 -11.00 2.06
N CYS A 159 -12.44 -11.28 1.65
CA CYS A 159 -13.56 -10.44 2.05
C CYS A 159 -13.76 -10.53 3.57
N ARG A 160 -13.70 -11.75 4.12
CA ARG A 160 -13.79 -12.00 5.55
C ARG A 160 -12.65 -11.35 6.33
N GLU A 161 -11.43 -11.47 5.81
CA GLU A 161 -10.25 -10.78 6.35
C GLU A 161 -10.44 -9.26 6.37
N MET A 162 -10.89 -8.66 5.26
CA MET A 162 -11.11 -7.21 5.15
C MET A 162 -12.21 -6.72 6.10
N VAL A 163 -13.32 -7.46 6.24
CA VAL A 163 -14.40 -7.11 7.18
C VAL A 163 -13.91 -7.20 8.63
N ARG A 164 -13.09 -8.20 8.97
CA ARG A 164 -12.48 -8.30 10.30
C ARG A 164 -11.50 -7.16 10.56
N GLU A 165 -10.62 -6.86 9.62
CA GLU A 165 -9.69 -5.73 9.71
C GLU A 165 -10.44 -4.39 9.85
N LEU A 166 -11.57 -4.24 9.16
CA LEU A 166 -12.45 -3.09 9.31
C LEU A 166 -13.08 -3.03 10.71
N ALA A 167 -13.54 -4.16 11.26
CA ALA A 167 -14.09 -4.24 12.62
C ALA A 167 -13.07 -3.77 13.67
N ASP A 168 -11.82 -4.23 13.57
CA ASP A 168 -10.74 -3.87 14.48
C ASP A 168 -10.45 -2.36 14.49
N HIS A 169 -10.69 -1.68 13.36
CA HIS A 169 -10.41 -0.24 13.20
C HIS A 169 -11.66 0.66 13.21
N ALA A 170 -12.87 0.09 13.19
CA ALA A 170 -14.12 0.82 13.04
C ALA A 170 -14.30 1.89 14.13
N GLY A 171 -13.97 1.56 15.38
CA GLY A 171 -14.05 2.52 16.49
C GLY A 171 -13.08 3.70 16.36
N ALA A 172 -11.90 3.49 15.80
CA ALA A 172 -10.95 4.59 15.54
C ALA A 172 -11.40 5.46 14.36
N LEU A 173 -11.93 4.85 13.30
CA LEU A 173 -12.45 5.56 12.12
C LEU A 173 -13.67 6.42 12.48
N ARG A 174 -14.59 5.90 13.31
CA ARG A 174 -15.75 6.67 13.80
C ARG A 174 -15.37 7.84 14.68
N ARG A 175 -14.41 7.65 15.61
CA ARG A 175 -13.86 8.77 16.40
C ARG A 175 -13.17 9.83 15.53
N ALA A 176 -12.66 9.42 14.37
CA ALA A 176 -12.17 10.34 13.36
C ALA A 176 -13.28 10.99 12.51
N GLY A 177 -14.57 10.80 12.85
CA GLY A 177 -15.71 11.42 12.18
C GLY A 177 -16.22 10.64 10.97
N ALA A 178 -15.62 9.49 10.65
CA ALA A 178 -16.03 8.70 9.48
C ALA A 178 -17.23 7.82 9.80
N ARG A 179 -18.27 7.92 8.98
CA ARG A 179 -19.32 6.90 8.88
C ARG A 179 -18.83 5.77 7.98
N ILE A 180 -19.30 4.56 8.21
CA ILE A 180 -18.84 3.38 7.47
C ILE A 180 -20.03 2.79 6.72
N LEU A 181 -19.94 2.75 5.40
CA LEU A 181 -20.95 2.22 4.49
C LEU A 181 -20.38 0.99 3.77
N LEU A 182 -21.03 -0.17 3.90
CA LEU A 182 -20.69 -1.37 3.16
C LEU A 182 -21.56 -1.48 1.91
N VAL A 183 -20.95 -1.68 0.75
CA VAL A 183 -21.67 -2.02 -0.49
C VAL A 183 -21.36 -3.47 -0.85
N HIS A 184 -22.40 -4.27 -1.10
CA HIS A 184 -22.26 -5.69 -1.44
C HIS A 184 -23.24 -6.10 -2.54
N HIS A 185 -22.95 -7.22 -3.22
CA HIS A 185 -23.87 -7.86 -4.16
C HIS A 185 -24.22 -9.31 -3.80
N SER A 186 -23.69 -9.81 -2.67
CA SER A 186 -24.08 -11.09 -2.06
C SER A 186 -25.43 -10.97 -1.36
N SER A 187 -26.06 -12.08 -0.98
CA SER A 187 -27.33 -12.05 -0.23
C SER A 187 -27.22 -11.30 1.10
N ASP A 188 -28.29 -10.61 1.49
CA ASP A 188 -28.36 -9.88 2.77
C ASP A 188 -28.12 -10.81 3.97
N LYS A 189 -28.60 -12.06 3.89
CA LYS A 189 -28.38 -13.08 4.90
C LYS A 189 -26.90 -13.42 5.07
N SER A 190 -26.16 -13.62 3.97
CA SER A 190 -24.74 -13.99 4.08
C SER A 190 -23.88 -12.83 4.56
N LEU A 191 -24.27 -11.60 4.23
CA LEU A 191 -23.60 -10.41 4.75
C LEU A 191 -23.90 -10.21 6.24
N SER A 192 -25.16 -10.32 6.68
CA SER A 192 -25.53 -10.13 8.08
C SER A 192 -24.77 -11.11 8.98
N GLU A 193 -24.72 -12.39 8.60
CA GLU A 193 -23.92 -13.39 9.31
C GLU A 193 -22.42 -13.06 9.34
N LEU A 194 -21.87 -12.49 8.26
CA LEU A 194 -20.46 -12.10 8.21
C LEU A 194 -20.17 -10.92 9.14
N VAL A 195 -21.01 -9.90 9.09
CA VAL A 195 -20.91 -8.70 9.93
C VAL A 195 -21.03 -9.07 11.41
N GLU A 196 -21.99 -9.92 11.77
CA GLU A 196 -22.21 -10.42 13.13
C GLU A 196 -21.00 -11.22 13.64
N ARG A 197 -20.52 -12.22 12.88
CA ARG A 197 -19.33 -13.00 13.23
C ARG A 197 -18.07 -12.14 13.40
N SER A 198 -17.96 -11.06 12.62
CA SER A 198 -16.83 -10.14 12.70
C SER A 198 -16.91 -9.14 13.85
N GLN A 199 -18.08 -9.01 14.51
CA GLN A 199 -18.41 -8.00 15.51
C GLN A 199 -18.33 -6.57 14.97
N LEU A 200 -18.64 -6.39 13.68
CA LEU A 200 -18.65 -5.08 13.03
C LEU A 200 -20.01 -4.39 13.28
N HIS A 201 -20.11 -3.63 14.36
CA HIS A 201 -21.33 -2.87 14.68
C HIS A 201 -21.30 -1.46 14.10
N GLY A 202 -22.45 -0.80 13.91
CA GLY A 202 -22.55 0.62 13.56
C GLY A 202 -22.13 0.94 12.12
N VAL A 203 -22.39 0.02 11.19
CA VAL A 203 -22.17 0.21 9.76
C VAL A 203 -23.50 0.28 9.04
N GLU A 204 -23.55 1.11 8.01
CA GLU A 204 -24.65 1.14 7.06
C GLU A 204 -24.37 0.14 5.94
N VAL A 205 -25.41 -0.42 5.33
CA VAL A 205 -25.28 -1.48 4.32
C VAL A 205 -26.12 -1.15 3.09
N VAL A 206 -25.55 -1.34 1.91
CA VAL A 206 -26.20 -1.17 0.61
C VAL A 206 -26.10 -2.45 -0.20
N HIS A 207 -27.25 -3.02 -0.51
CA HIS A 207 -27.37 -4.18 -1.36
C HIS A 207 -27.49 -3.76 -2.84
N ASP A 208 -26.49 -4.11 -3.64
CA ASP A 208 -26.38 -3.82 -5.08
C ASP A 208 -26.17 -5.13 -5.88
N PRO A 209 -27.18 -6.01 -5.98
CA PRO A 209 -27.05 -7.32 -6.62
C PRO A 209 -26.65 -7.21 -8.11
N GLU A 210 -27.12 -6.15 -8.79
CA GLU A 210 -26.80 -5.88 -10.19
C GLU A 210 -25.47 -5.15 -10.40
N ARG A 211 -24.77 -4.78 -9.32
CA ARG A 211 -23.46 -4.11 -9.32
C ARG A 211 -23.45 -2.80 -10.10
N ARG A 212 -24.56 -2.05 -10.06
CA ARG A 212 -24.72 -0.75 -10.73
C ARG A 212 -23.83 0.30 -10.05
N ILE A 213 -23.80 0.31 -8.72
CA ILE A 213 -22.99 1.21 -7.90
C ILE A 213 -21.50 0.89 -8.11
N TYR A 214 -21.13 -0.39 -8.11
CA TYR A 214 -19.76 -0.81 -8.44
C TYR A 214 -19.28 -0.24 -9.78
N ARG A 215 -20.11 -0.35 -10.84
CA ARG A 215 -19.76 0.19 -12.17
C ARG A 215 -19.60 1.70 -12.16
N ARG A 216 -20.47 2.42 -11.45
CA ARG A 216 -20.39 3.88 -11.31
C ARG A 216 -19.13 4.34 -10.58
N PHE A 217 -18.71 3.60 -9.55
CA PHE A 217 -17.42 3.79 -8.88
C PHE A 217 -16.23 3.23 -9.70
N GLY A 218 -16.43 2.75 -10.93
CA GLY A 218 -15.36 2.23 -11.78
C GLY A 218 -14.79 0.87 -11.35
N LEU A 219 -15.42 0.16 -10.40
CA LEU A 219 -15.00 -1.16 -9.94
C LEU A 219 -15.37 -2.23 -10.96
N ARG A 220 -14.37 -2.70 -11.70
CA ARG A 220 -14.51 -3.74 -12.72
C ARG A 220 -14.34 -5.14 -12.13
N ARG A 221 -14.76 -6.14 -12.89
CA ARG A 221 -14.43 -7.53 -12.59
C ARG A 221 -12.94 -7.78 -12.83
N GLY A 222 -12.29 -8.50 -11.94
CA GLY A 222 -10.90 -8.92 -12.06
C GLY A 222 -10.72 -9.99 -13.13
N GLY A 223 -9.56 -9.99 -13.78
CA GLY A 223 -9.12 -11.11 -14.61
C GLY A 223 -8.77 -12.33 -13.76
N LEU A 224 -8.69 -13.51 -14.38
CA LEU A 224 -8.40 -14.78 -13.69
C LEU A 224 -7.10 -14.72 -12.86
N ALA A 225 -6.06 -14.04 -13.35
CA ALA A 225 -4.80 -13.85 -12.62
C ALA A 225 -4.94 -13.00 -11.34
N ALA A 226 -5.89 -12.06 -11.28
CA ALA A 226 -6.15 -11.25 -10.09
C ALA A 226 -6.94 -12.01 -9.00
N ILE A 227 -7.62 -13.08 -9.39
CA ILE A 227 -8.59 -13.85 -8.61
C ILE A 227 -8.04 -15.20 -8.15
N ALA A 228 -7.28 -15.87 -9.02
CA ALA A 228 -6.75 -17.21 -8.82
C ALA A 228 -5.25 -17.29 -9.16
N GLY A 229 -4.56 -16.15 -9.21
CA GLY A 229 -3.12 -16.13 -9.42
C GLY A 229 -2.38 -16.90 -8.31
N PRO A 230 -1.17 -17.40 -8.57
CA PRO A 230 -0.41 -18.21 -7.59
C PRO A 230 -0.28 -17.55 -6.21
N ARG A 231 -0.14 -16.22 -6.18
CA ARG A 231 -0.11 -15.44 -4.92
C ARG A 231 -1.42 -15.41 -4.16
N VAL A 232 -2.54 -15.35 -4.89
CA VAL A 232 -3.88 -15.36 -4.29
C VAL A 232 -4.14 -16.73 -3.68
N TRP A 233 -3.68 -17.79 -4.33
CA TRP A 233 -3.76 -19.14 -3.79
C TRP A 233 -2.88 -19.33 -2.54
N MET A 234 -1.61 -18.91 -2.59
CA MET A 234 -0.71 -18.95 -1.42
C MET A 234 -1.22 -18.12 -0.23
N ARG A 235 -1.66 -16.86 -0.47
CA ARG A 235 -2.22 -16.04 0.61
C ARG A 235 -3.57 -16.58 1.07
N GLY A 236 -4.36 -17.16 0.18
CA GLY A 236 -5.65 -17.77 0.49
C GLY A 236 -5.50 -18.99 1.40
N LEU A 237 -4.52 -19.85 1.12
CA LEU A 237 -4.14 -20.96 2.00
C LEU A 237 -3.69 -20.46 3.38
N TRP A 238 -2.82 -19.44 3.42
CA TRP A 238 -2.36 -18.87 4.69
C TRP A 238 -3.50 -18.22 5.49
N ALA A 239 -4.30 -17.37 4.86
CA ALA A 239 -5.42 -16.69 5.51
C ALA A 239 -6.54 -17.67 5.92
N GLY A 240 -6.74 -18.74 5.14
CA GLY A 240 -7.69 -19.80 5.42
C GLY A 240 -7.26 -20.68 6.59
N TRP A 241 -6.01 -21.13 6.60
CA TRP A 241 -5.52 -22.12 7.54
C TRP A 241 -4.93 -21.53 8.83
N VAL A 242 -4.23 -20.39 8.73
CA VAL A 242 -3.52 -19.76 9.85
C VAL A 242 -4.35 -18.65 10.51
N ARG A 243 -5.12 -17.88 9.74
CA ARG A 243 -5.96 -16.79 10.27
C ARG A 243 -7.43 -17.16 10.49
N GLY A 244 -7.80 -18.41 10.20
CA GLY A 244 -9.14 -18.96 10.47
C GLY A 244 -10.28 -18.31 9.68
N HIS A 245 -9.98 -17.53 8.62
CA HIS A 245 -11.04 -16.88 7.84
C HIS A 245 -11.81 -17.86 6.94
N GLY A 246 -11.21 -19.01 6.62
CA GLY A 246 -11.82 -20.10 5.84
C GLY A 246 -12.24 -19.70 4.42
N LEU A 247 -12.79 -20.65 3.68
CA LEU A 247 -13.45 -20.42 2.40
C LEU A 247 -14.94 -20.75 2.58
N GLY A 248 -15.83 -19.79 2.29
CA GLY A 248 -17.27 -19.99 2.33
C GLY A 248 -17.86 -20.32 0.96
N PRO A 249 -19.15 -20.70 0.90
CA PRO A 249 -19.85 -20.87 -0.37
C PRO A 249 -19.79 -19.56 -1.16
N ALA A 250 -19.59 -19.67 -2.48
CA ALA A 250 -19.61 -18.51 -3.35
C ALA A 250 -21.02 -17.92 -3.39
N ASP A 251 -21.17 -16.68 -2.94
CA ASP A 251 -22.44 -15.96 -2.97
C ASP A 251 -22.28 -14.65 -3.76
N GLY A 252 -22.85 -14.61 -4.97
CA GLY A 252 -22.67 -13.52 -5.92
C GLY A 252 -21.48 -13.73 -6.88
N ASP A 253 -21.15 -12.71 -7.68
CA ASP A 253 -20.08 -12.81 -8.69
C ASP A 253 -18.68 -12.87 -8.04
N PRO A 254 -17.95 -13.99 -8.16
CA PRO A 254 -16.63 -14.14 -7.57
C PRO A 254 -15.59 -13.26 -8.26
N ARG A 255 -15.84 -12.74 -9.46
CA ARG A 255 -14.87 -11.91 -10.18
C ARG A 255 -14.94 -10.45 -9.81
N GLN A 256 -15.97 -10.00 -9.10
CA GLN A 256 -16.08 -8.60 -8.72
C GLN A 256 -14.90 -8.18 -7.83
N MET A 257 -14.25 -7.06 -8.13
CA MET A 257 -13.15 -6.54 -7.31
C MET A 257 -13.68 -5.63 -6.20
N PRO A 258 -13.09 -5.69 -4.99
CA PRO A 258 -13.42 -4.77 -3.91
C PRO A 258 -12.77 -3.40 -4.13
N GLY A 259 -13.24 -2.41 -3.37
CA GLY A 259 -12.75 -1.04 -3.44
C GLY A 259 -13.09 -0.27 -2.17
N VAL A 260 -12.29 0.75 -1.85
CA VAL A 260 -12.52 1.58 -0.67
C VAL A 260 -12.41 3.04 -1.06
N PHE A 261 -13.39 3.84 -0.68
CA PHE A 261 -13.50 5.24 -1.04
C PHE A 261 -13.82 6.07 0.20
N LEU A 262 -13.20 7.24 0.33
CA LEU A 262 -13.62 8.25 1.29
C LEU A 262 -14.40 9.32 0.53
N VAL A 263 -15.62 9.55 0.96
CA VAL A 263 -16.55 10.52 0.41
C VAL A 263 -16.74 11.64 1.42
N HIS A 264 -16.69 12.89 0.98
CA HIS A 264 -16.99 14.05 1.80
C HIS A 264 -17.61 15.13 0.92
N GLU A 265 -18.71 15.74 1.36
CA GLU A 265 -19.44 16.80 0.64
C GLU A 265 -19.72 16.45 -0.84
N GLY A 266 -20.32 15.27 -1.07
CA GLY A 266 -20.62 14.84 -2.43
C GLY A 266 -19.39 14.64 -3.32
N ARG A 267 -18.18 14.51 -2.78
CA ARG A 267 -16.95 14.27 -3.56
C ARG A 267 -16.16 13.09 -3.02
N VAL A 268 -15.50 12.36 -3.91
CA VAL A 268 -14.52 11.35 -3.51
C VAL A 268 -13.22 12.09 -3.21
N VAL A 269 -12.72 11.99 -1.98
CA VAL A 269 -11.45 12.61 -1.55
C VAL A 269 -10.32 11.60 -1.41
N TYR A 270 -10.66 10.31 -1.41
CA TYR A 270 -9.71 9.21 -1.43
C TYR A 270 -10.34 8.02 -2.15
N ALA A 271 -9.57 7.34 -3.00
CA ALA A 271 -10.03 6.17 -3.74
C ALA A 271 -8.94 5.09 -3.76
N ARG A 272 -9.35 3.86 -3.45
CA ARG A 272 -8.49 2.69 -3.52
C ARG A 272 -9.18 1.53 -4.22
N TYR A 273 -8.78 1.32 -5.46
CA TYR A 273 -9.18 0.20 -6.30
C TYR A 273 -8.25 -0.97 -6.02
N HIS A 274 -8.77 -2.06 -5.44
CA HIS A 274 -7.94 -3.21 -5.12
C HIS A 274 -7.53 -3.91 -6.42
N ARG A 275 -6.23 -4.21 -6.56
CA ARG A 275 -5.68 -4.85 -7.77
C ARG A 275 -5.68 -6.36 -7.69
N SER A 276 -5.77 -6.88 -6.47
CA SER A 276 -5.89 -8.28 -6.16
C SER A 276 -6.88 -8.45 -5.03
N ALA A 277 -7.55 -9.59 -4.98
CA ALA A 277 -8.37 -9.96 -3.83
C ALA A 277 -7.56 -9.99 -2.52
N ALA A 278 -6.27 -10.25 -2.63
CA ALA A 278 -5.30 -10.36 -1.56
C ALA A 278 -4.64 -9.01 -1.22
N GLU A 279 -5.33 -7.88 -1.29
CA GLU A 279 -4.77 -6.57 -0.90
C GLU A 279 -5.42 -6.11 0.43
N PRO A 280 -4.64 -5.74 1.47
CA PRO A 280 -5.20 -5.36 2.78
C PRO A 280 -5.78 -3.95 2.77
N LEU A 281 -6.58 -3.61 3.79
CA LEU A 281 -7.18 -2.28 3.94
C LEU A 281 -6.11 -1.20 4.19
N ASP A 282 -6.24 -0.03 3.56
CA ASP A 282 -5.33 1.10 3.80
C ASP A 282 -5.81 1.97 4.98
N VAL A 283 -5.75 1.46 6.21
CA VAL A 283 -6.22 2.23 7.36
C VAL A 283 -5.41 3.51 7.57
N ALA A 284 -4.08 3.45 7.39
CA ALA A 284 -3.20 4.60 7.61
C ALA A 284 -3.48 5.75 6.61
N GLY A 285 -3.70 5.42 5.34
CA GLY A 285 -4.03 6.36 4.28
C GLY A 285 -5.41 6.95 4.48
N ILE A 286 -6.40 6.14 4.85
CA ILE A 286 -7.75 6.62 5.20
C ILE A 286 -7.66 7.61 6.37
N ARG A 287 -6.97 7.27 7.46
CA ARG A 287 -6.80 8.14 8.63
C ARG A 287 -6.09 9.45 8.30
N LYS A 288 -5.08 9.41 7.42
CA LYS A 288 -4.39 10.63 6.96
C LYS A 288 -5.36 11.59 6.26
N HIS A 289 -6.21 11.08 5.37
CA HIS A 289 -7.19 11.93 4.67
C HIS A 289 -8.27 12.43 5.62
N LEU A 290 -8.74 11.60 6.56
CA LEU A 290 -9.68 12.04 7.59
C LEU A 290 -9.11 13.16 8.49
N ALA A 291 -7.83 13.09 8.84
CA ALA A 291 -7.17 14.16 9.59
C ALA A 291 -7.10 15.46 8.77
N ALA A 292 -6.69 15.36 7.51
CA ALA A 292 -6.62 16.53 6.62
C ALA A 292 -7.98 17.22 6.41
N LEU A 293 -9.09 16.46 6.42
CA LEU A 293 -10.43 17.04 6.34
C LEU A 293 -10.80 17.82 7.61
N LYS A 294 -10.41 17.35 8.79
CA LYS A 294 -10.67 18.04 10.06
C LYS A 294 -9.88 19.35 10.21
N ASP A 295 -8.71 19.40 9.61
CA ASP A 295 -7.82 20.58 9.65
C ASP A 295 -8.18 21.62 8.58
N SER A 296 -9.15 21.35 7.71
CA SER A 296 -9.62 22.29 6.69
C SER A 296 -10.54 23.34 7.32
N PRO A 297 -10.34 24.64 7.07
CA PRO A 297 -11.06 25.74 7.74
C PRO A 297 -12.56 25.84 7.37
N ASP A 298 -13.08 24.94 6.55
CA ASP A 298 -14.47 24.90 6.09
C ASP A 298 -15.36 23.91 6.88
N CYS A 299 -14.88 23.34 8.00
CA CYS A 299 -15.63 22.45 8.91
C CYS A 299 -16.18 23.17 10.16
#